data_AF-A0A9Q4KRD3-F1
#
_entry.id   AF-A0A9Q4KRD3-F1
#
_cell.length_a   1.000
_cell.length_b   1.000
_cell.length_c   1.000
_cell.angle_alpha   90.00
_cell.angle_beta   90.00
_cell.angle_gamma   90.00
#
_symmetry.space_group_name_H-M   'P 1'
#
loop_
_entity.id
_entity.type
_entity.pdbx_description
1 polymer ?
#
loop_
_entity_poly.entity_id
_entity_poly.type
_entity_poly.pdbx_seq_one_letter_code
_entity_poly.pdbx_strand_id
1 'polypeptide(L)'
;MSKSETINAFKSITNHQNFVMARIKNCIRHERDKEIVDIVGEENKFDDVISDASYKFQELLGSILYSEVIKNYYLWKDTCTSIYKIYIRDLDTKRLKVNKISDMDREIIKSKFDDLENIQKILTQYCDTAIARLNALGDDKF
;
A
#
# COMPACT_ATOMS: atom_id res chain seq x y z
N MET A 1 2.13 -23.53 -5.25
CA MET A 1 1.17 -22.91 -4.31
C MET A 1 -0.20 -23.20 -4.89
N SER A 2 -1.27 -23.45 -4.13
CA SER A 2 -2.57 -23.62 -4.81
C SER A 2 -3.06 -22.29 -5.41
N LYS A 3 -3.86 -22.37 -6.48
CA LYS A 3 -4.52 -21.19 -7.08
C LYS A 3 -5.27 -20.36 -6.04
N SER A 4 -6.01 -21.02 -5.15
CA SER A 4 -6.78 -20.36 -4.10
C SER A 4 -5.88 -19.60 -3.13
N GLU A 5 -4.79 -20.24 -2.65
CA GLU A 5 -3.81 -19.60 -1.76
C GLU A 5 -3.17 -18.37 -2.43
N THR A 6 -2.71 -18.50 -3.67
CA THR A 6 -2.08 -17.38 -4.40
C THR A 6 -3.04 -16.20 -4.60
N ILE A 7 -4.29 -16.47 -5.00
CA ILE A 7 -5.30 -15.42 -5.19
C ILE A 7 -5.67 -14.77 -3.85
N ASN A 8 -5.79 -15.56 -2.79
CA ASN A 8 -6.11 -15.05 -1.46
C ASN A 8 -4.97 -14.21 -0.89
N ALA A 9 -3.72 -14.61 -1.09
CA ALA A 9 -2.54 -13.82 -0.73
C ALA A 9 -2.56 -12.46 -1.46
N PHE A 10 -2.82 -12.45 -2.77
CA PHE A 10 -2.93 -11.20 -3.53
C PHE A 10 -4.11 -10.32 -3.07
N LYS A 11 -5.27 -10.90 -2.77
CA LYS A 11 -6.41 -10.16 -2.21
C LYS A 11 -6.12 -9.61 -0.80
N SER A 12 -5.31 -10.31 -0.01
CA SER A 12 -4.98 -9.88 1.34
C SER A 12 -4.19 -8.58 1.33
N ILE A 13 -3.25 -8.42 0.39
CA ILE A 13 -2.44 -7.19 0.29
C ILE A 13 -3.24 -6.01 -0.25
N THR A 14 -4.19 -6.23 -1.17
CA THR A 14 -5.09 -5.15 -1.63
C THR A 14 -6.03 -4.67 -0.52
N ASN A 15 -6.56 -5.60 0.28
CA ASN A 15 -7.34 -5.26 1.46
C ASN A 15 -6.50 -4.51 2.51
N HIS A 16 -5.23 -4.89 2.67
CA HIS A 16 -4.33 -4.23 3.60
C HIS A 16 -4.02 -2.79 3.20
N GLN A 17 -3.88 -2.50 1.90
CA GLN A 17 -3.75 -1.13 1.39
C GLN A 17 -4.96 -0.27 1.78
N ASN A 18 -6.18 -0.80 1.63
CA ASN A 18 -7.40 -0.10 2.04
C ASN A 18 -7.42 0.19 3.55
N PHE A 19 -6.89 -0.72 4.37
CA PHE A 19 -6.72 -0.50 5.80
C PHE A 19 -5.76 0.68 6.07
N VAL A 20 -4.57 0.70 5.45
CA VAL A 20 -3.60 1.80 5.61
C VAL A 20 -4.22 3.14 5.18
N MET A 21 -4.88 3.18 4.02
CA MET A 21 -5.58 4.37 3.53
C MET A 21 -6.62 4.90 4.53
N ALA A 22 -7.45 4.02 5.08
CA ALA A 22 -8.46 4.40 6.06
C ALA A 22 -7.85 4.95 7.36
N ARG A 23 -6.73 4.37 7.82
CA ARG A 23 -6.03 4.82 9.02
C ARG A 23 -5.38 6.19 8.82
N ILE A 24 -4.74 6.45 7.67
CA ILE A 24 -4.24 7.79 7.32
C ILE A 24 -5.39 8.79 7.29
N LYS A 25 -6.48 8.47 6.59
CA LYS A 25 -7.68 9.33 6.51
C LYS A 25 -8.24 9.70 7.88
N ASN A 26 -8.29 8.73 8.80
CA ASN A 26 -8.77 8.95 10.15
C ASN A 26 -7.82 9.84 10.98
N CYS A 27 -6.51 9.68 10.82
CA CYS A 27 -5.52 10.56 11.46
C CYS A 27 -5.74 12.02 11.04
N ILE A 28 -5.99 12.24 9.74
CA ILE A 28 -6.23 13.58 9.18
C ILE A 28 -7.56 14.15 9.67
N ARG A 29 -8.66 13.39 9.53
CA ARG A 29 -10.03 13.87 9.80
C ARG A 29 -10.30 14.13 11.28
N HIS A 30 -9.72 13.30 12.14
CA HIS A 30 -10.00 13.31 13.58
C HIS A 30 -8.83 13.85 14.40
N GLU A 31 -7.80 14.40 13.75
CA GLU A 31 -6.60 14.97 14.37
C GLU A 31 -5.92 13.98 15.35
N ARG A 32 -5.99 12.69 15.01
CA ARG A 32 -5.42 11.61 15.83
C ARG A 32 -3.98 11.35 15.46
N ASP A 33 -3.17 12.40 15.54
CA ASP A 33 -1.80 12.42 15.02
C ASP A 33 -0.93 11.29 15.61
N LYS A 34 -1.22 10.82 16.83
CA LYS A 34 -0.48 9.72 17.47
C LYS A 34 -0.75 8.34 16.85
N GLU A 35 -1.92 8.12 16.26
CA GLU A 35 -2.31 6.84 15.68
C GLU A 35 -1.56 6.54 14.37
N ILE A 36 -0.89 7.53 13.78
CA ILE A 36 -0.07 7.34 12.58
C ILE A 36 1.08 6.36 12.84
N VAL A 37 1.61 6.31 14.07
CA VAL A 37 2.69 5.42 14.48
C VAL A 37 2.30 3.95 14.34
N ASP A 38 1.02 3.64 14.50
CA ASP A 38 0.51 2.26 14.44
C ASP A 38 0.49 1.69 13.02
N ILE A 39 0.67 2.54 12.00
CA ILE A 39 0.62 2.15 10.60
C ILE A 39 1.90 2.42 9.82
N VAL A 40 2.91 3.02 10.45
CA VAL A 40 4.24 3.14 9.82
C VAL A 40 4.82 1.74 9.62
N GLY A 41 5.23 1.44 8.40
CA GLY A 41 5.82 0.16 8.03
C GLY A 41 4.80 -0.84 7.48
N GLU A 42 3.51 -0.63 7.72
CA GLU A 42 2.43 -1.50 7.23
C GLU A 42 2.33 -1.46 5.69
N GLU A 43 2.77 -0.37 5.05
CA GLU A 43 2.87 -0.26 3.60
C GLU A 43 3.84 -1.28 2.97
N ASN A 44 4.75 -1.87 3.74
CA ASN A 44 5.72 -2.86 3.24
C ASN A 44 5.11 -4.24 3.02
N LYS A 45 3.97 -4.57 3.65
CA LYS A 45 3.34 -5.89 3.52
C LYS A 45 2.96 -6.25 2.09
N PHE A 46 2.74 -5.26 1.25
CA PHE A 46 2.50 -5.51 -0.17
C PHE A 46 3.74 -6.07 -0.85
N ASP A 47 4.92 -5.48 -0.61
CA ASP A 47 6.20 -5.95 -1.16
C ASP A 47 6.53 -7.35 -0.65
N ASP A 48 6.32 -7.59 0.65
CA ASP A 48 6.59 -8.88 1.30
C ASP A 48 5.86 -10.05 0.61
N VAL A 49 4.66 -9.82 0.09
CA VAL A 49 3.87 -10.86 -0.61
C VAL A 49 4.11 -10.85 -2.11
N ILE A 50 4.13 -9.69 -2.76
CA ILE A 50 4.26 -9.61 -4.22
C ILE A 50 5.63 -10.11 -4.71
N SER A 51 6.67 -9.91 -3.89
CA SER A 51 8.06 -10.29 -4.18
C SER A 51 8.42 -11.68 -3.66
N ASP A 52 7.50 -12.37 -2.97
CA ASP A 52 7.71 -13.75 -2.53
C ASP A 52 7.67 -14.71 -3.73
N ALA A 53 8.84 -15.27 -4.04
CA ALA A 53 9.07 -16.16 -5.16
C ALA A 53 8.22 -17.44 -5.12
N SER A 54 7.71 -17.84 -3.95
CA SER A 54 6.83 -19.01 -3.81
C SER A 54 5.48 -18.83 -4.51
N TYR A 55 5.01 -17.58 -4.67
CA TYR A 55 3.75 -17.26 -5.37
C TYR A 55 3.92 -17.07 -6.88
N LYS A 56 5.14 -16.84 -7.37
CA LYS A 56 5.43 -16.67 -8.82
C LYS A 56 4.59 -15.58 -9.51
N PHE A 57 4.25 -14.50 -8.80
CA PHE A 57 3.36 -13.45 -9.34
C PHE A 57 3.84 -12.85 -10.66
N GLN A 58 5.15 -12.66 -10.85
CA GLN A 58 5.69 -12.15 -12.11
C GLN A 58 5.37 -13.07 -13.31
N GLU A 59 5.47 -14.38 -13.14
CA GLU A 59 5.16 -15.37 -14.18
C GLU A 59 3.66 -15.41 -14.47
N LEU A 60 2.85 -15.45 -13.40
CA LEU A 60 1.40 -15.56 -13.49
C LEU A 60 0.78 -14.29 -14.11
N LEU A 61 1.23 -13.11 -13.69
CA LEU A 61 0.71 -11.83 -14.17
C LEU A 61 1.33 -11.41 -15.52
N GLY A 62 2.49 -11.97 -15.86
CA GLY A 62 3.29 -11.54 -16.99
C GLY A 62 3.97 -10.19 -16.75
N SER A 63 5.06 -9.94 -17.48
CA SER A 63 5.98 -8.83 -17.20
C SER A 63 5.32 -7.45 -17.21
N ILE A 64 4.37 -7.20 -18.12
CA ILE A 64 3.73 -5.88 -18.25
C ILE A 64 2.85 -5.58 -17.03
N LEU A 65 1.90 -6.46 -16.72
CA LEU A 65 0.95 -6.23 -15.63
C LEU A 65 1.66 -6.24 -14.27
N TYR A 66 2.60 -7.16 -14.06
CA TYR A 66 3.43 -7.19 -12.86
C TYR A 66 4.19 -5.87 -12.67
N SER A 67 4.83 -5.35 -13.73
CA SER A 67 5.59 -4.10 -13.65
C SER A 67 4.71 -2.90 -13.32
N GLU A 68 3.51 -2.80 -13.90
CA GLU A 68 2.59 -1.70 -13.58
C GLU A 68 2.04 -1.79 -12.16
N VAL A 69 1.73 -2.99 -11.64
CA VAL A 69 1.34 -3.18 -10.23
C VAL A 69 2.47 -2.69 -9.30
N ILE A 70 3.70 -3.17 -9.53
CA ILE A 70 4.87 -2.83 -8.72
C ILE A 70 5.17 -1.33 -8.75
N LYS A 71 5.19 -0.73 -9.95
CA LYS A 71 5.45 0.71 -10.14
C LYS A 71 4.46 1.57 -9.37
N ASN A 72 3.16 1.28 -9.50
CA ASN A 72 2.12 2.05 -8.82
C ASN A 72 2.12 1.80 -7.30
N TYR A 73 2.49 0.59 -6.87
CA TYR A 73 2.72 0.29 -5.45
C TYR A 73 3.85 1.13 -4.86
N TYR A 74 5.01 1.21 -5.51
CA TYR A 74 6.14 2.01 -5.00
C TYR A 74 5.78 3.50 -4.92
N LEU A 75 5.07 4.02 -5.92
CA LEU A 75 4.55 5.39 -5.88
C LEU A 75 3.60 5.62 -4.68
N TRP A 76 2.72 4.65 -4.41
CA TRP A 76 1.81 4.67 -3.28
C TRP A 76 2.58 4.66 -1.94
N LYS A 77 3.53 3.73 -1.78
CA LYS A 77 4.39 3.60 -0.60
C LYS A 77 5.23 4.85 -0.33
N ASP A 78 5.82 5.45 -1.37
CA ASP A 78 6.60 6.68 -1.25
C ASP A 78 5.74 7.87 -0.81
N THR A 79 4.49 7.90 -1.26
CA THR A 79 3.51 8.92 -0.86
C THR A 79 3.06 8.73 0.58
N CYS A 80 2.78 7.49 1.01
CA CYS A 80 2.56 7.15 2.43
C CYS A 80 3.74 7.61 3.29
N THR A 81 4.96 7.25 2.90
CA THR A 81 6.20 7.64 3.61
C THR A 81 6.34 9.16 3.70
N SER A 82 5.99 9.88 2.63
CA SER A 82 6.02 11.35 2.61
C SER A 82 5.02 11.97 3.59
N ILE A 83 3.85 11.35 3.79
CA ILE A 83 2.89 11.75 4.83
C ILE A 83 3.48 11.47 6.21
N TYR A 84 4.03 10.26 6.43
CA TYR A 84 4.59 9.88 7.72
C TYR A 84 5.73 10.80 8.18
N LYS A 85 6.57 11.26 7.25
CA LYS A 85 7.68 12.19 7.53
C LYS A 85 7.23 13.57 8.03
N ILE A 86 5.99 13.96 7.79
CA ILE A 86 5.42 15.19 8.38
C ILE A 86 5.09 14.94 9.85
N TYR A 87 4.47 13.80 10.13
CA TYR A 87 4.13 13.39 11.48
C TYR A 87 5.35 13.05 12.34
N ILE A 88 6.37 12.43 11.76
CA ILE A 88 7.49 11.81 12.50
C ILE A 88 8.80 12.25 11.88
N ARG A 89 9.68 12.83 12.70
CA ARG A 89 10.97 13.36 12.24
C ARG A 89 11.95 12.30 11.75
N ASP A 90 11.96 11.13 12.40
CA ASP A 90 12.91 10.05 12.15
C ASP A 90 12.19 8.70 12.20
N LEU A 91 11.97 8.13 11.02
CA LEU A 91 11.27 6.86 10.83
C LEU A 91 12.16 5.64 11.15
N ASP A 92 13.48 5.82 11.25
CA ASP A 92 14.42 4.71 11.47
C ASP A 92 14.61 4.40 12.98
N THR A 93 14.01 5.22 13.85
CA THR A 93 14.13 5.03 15.30
C THR A 93 13.23 3.91 15.81
N LYS A 94 13.72 3.14 16.79
CA LYS A 94 12.92 2.11 17.50
C LYS A 94 11.69 2.67 18.23
N ARG A 95 11.65 3.97 18.50
CA ARG A 95 10.57 4.64 19.22
C ARG A 95 10.18 5.91 18.48
N LEU A 96 9.23 5.76 17.56
CA LEU A 96 8.68 6.84 16.78
C LEU A 96 8.07 7.90 17.69
N LYS A 97 8.40 9.17 17.44
CA LYS A 97 7.87 10.33 18.16
C LYS A 97 7.13 11.22 17.20
N VAL A 98 5.89 11.51 17.54
CA VAL A 98 5.01 12.38 16.74
C VAL A 98 5.34 13.83 17.03
N ASN A 99 5.56 14.60 15.97
CA ASN A 99 5.80 16.04 16.00
C ASN A 99 4.52 16.79 16.38
N LYS A 100 4.67 18.03 16.84
CA LYS A 100 3.53 18.94 16.93
C LYS A 100 3.18 19.37 15.51
N ILE A 101 1.97 19.03 15.06
CA ILE A 101 1.48 19.34 13.71
C ILE A 101 0.91 20.77 13.71
N SER A 102 1.41 21.63 12.83
CA SER A 102 0.86 22.97 12.60
C SER A 102 -0.30 22.94 11.59
N ASP A 103 -1.08 24.02 11.50
CA ASP A 103 -2.14 24.13 10.50
C ASP A 103 -1.60 24.03 9.07
N MET A 104 -0.42 24.59 8.82
CA MET A 104 0.27 24.48 7.52
C MET A 104 0.63 23.03 7.21
N ASP A 105 1.15 22.28 8.20
CA ASP A 105 1.45 20.87 8.03
C ASP A 105 0.16 20.08 7.72
N ARG A 106 -0.97 20.40 8.34
CA ARG A 106 -2.25 19.76 8.06
C ARG A 106 -2.70 19.98 6.62
N GLU A 107 -2.56 21.18 6.08
CA GLU A 107 -2.88 21.46 4.67
C GLU A 107 -1.97 20.69 3.71
N ILE A 108 -0.66 20.60 4.02
CA ILE A 108 0.28 19.78 3.24
C ILE A 108 -0.10 18.30 3.29
N ILE A 109 -0.46 17.78 4.48
CA ILE A 109 -0.88 16.39 4.66
C ILE A 109 -2.14 16.10 3.85
N LYS A 110 -3.15 16.99 3.88
CA LYS A 110 -4.38 16.84 3.09
C LYS A 110 -4.08 16.79 1.59
N SER A 111 -3.28 17.72 1.08
CA SER A 111 -2.88 17.72 -0.33
C SER A 111 -2.15 16.43 -0.73
N LYS A 112 -1.23 15.94 0.10
CA LYS A 112 -0.55 14.65 -0.16
C LYS A 112 -1.50 13.46 -0.07
N PHE A 113 -2.50 13.52 0.78
CA PHE A 113 -3.50 12.48 0.89
C PHE A 113 -4.44 12.46 -0.32
N ASP A 114 -4.77 13.62 -0.90
CA ASP A 114 -5.52 13.69 -2.16
C ASP A 114 -4.73 13.06 -3.31
N ASP A 115 -3.41 13.31 -3.39
CA ASP A 115 -2.52 12.64 -4.33
C ASP A 115 -2.51 11.12 -4.09
N LEU A 116 -2.41 10.70 -2.83
CA LEU A 116 -2.44 9.29 -2.44
C LEU A 116 -3.76 8.61 -2.84
N GLU A 117 -4.90 9.27 -2.69
CA GLU A 117 -6.21 8.77 -3.12
C GLU A 117 -6.26 8.56 -4.65
N ASN A 118 -5.63 9.45 -5.43
CA ASN A 118 -5.54 9.30 -6.88
C ASN A 118 -4.62 8.14 -7.27
N ILE A 119 -3.47 7.99 -6.62
CA ILE A 119 -2.55 6.85 -6.82
C ILE A 119 -3.24 5.54 -6.46
N GLN A 120 -3.95 5.49 -5.32
CA GLN A 120 -4.68 4.31 -4.86
C GLN A 120 -5.73 3.86 -5.88
N LYS A 121 -6.46 4.79 -6.53
CA LYS A 121 -7.43 4.44 -7.59
C LYS A 121 -6.76 3.72 -8.76
N ILE A 122 -5.63 4.23 -9.23
CA ILE A 122 -4.87 3.63 -10.34
C ILE A 122 -4.33 2.26 -9.93
N LEU A 123 -3.71 2.16 -8.75
CA LEU A 123 -3.19 0.90 -8.23
C LEU A 123 -4.30 -0.15 -8.07
N THR A 124 -5.47 0.26 -7.56
CA THR A 124 -6.63 -0.64 -7.41
C THR A 124 -7.07 -1.21 -8.77
N GLN A 125 -7.10 -0.40 -9.83
CA GLN A 125 -7.43 -0.89 -11.18
C GLN A 125 -6.45 -1.96 -11.69
N TYR A 126 -5.15 -1.78 -11.46
CA TYR A 126 -4.15 -2.79 -11.82
C TYR A 126 -4.27 -4.04 -10.96
N CYS A 127 -4.52 -3.89 -9.67
CA CYS A 127 -4.75 -5.01 -8.75
C CYS A 127 -6.01 -5.81 -9.12
N ASP A 128 -7.11 -5.15 -9.50
CA ASP A 128 -8.33 -5.79 -9.96
C ASP A 128 -8.09 -6.56 -11.26
N THR A 129 -7.32 -5.98 -12.18
CA THR A 129 -6.90 -6.63 -13.42
C THR A 129 -6.03 -7.87 -13.14
N ALA A 130 -5.11 -7.76 -12.18
CA ALA A 130 -4.28 -8.88 -11.73
C ALA A 130 -5.12 -10.01 -11.12
N ILE A 131 -6.08 -9.68 -10.25
CA ILE A 131 -7.01 -10.66 -9.68
C ILE A 131 -7.84 -11.33 -10.79
N ALA A 132 -8.39 -10.57 -11.74
CA ALA A 132 -9.14 -11.11 -12.86
C ALA A 132 -8.30 -12.09 -13.69
N ARG A 133 -7.04 -11.73 -13.98
CA ARG A 133 -6.08 -12.60 -14.67
C ARG A 133 -5.81 -13.88 -13.90
N LEU A 134 -5.49 -13.79 -12.60
CA LEU A 134 -5.23 -14.97 -11.77
C LEU A 134 -6.43 -15.92 -11.73
N ASN A 135 -7.66 -15.39 -11.67
CA ASN A 135 -8.87 -16.20 -11.72
C ASN A 135 -9.05 -16.91 -13.08
N ALA A 136 -8.62 -16.28 -14.18
CA ALA A 136 -8.75 -16.83 -15.53
C ALA A 136 -7.71 -17.91 -15.87
N LEU A 137 -6.57 -17.96 -15.17
CA LEU A 137 -5.55 -19.00 -15.37
C LEU A 137 -6.06 -20.38 -14.92
N GLY A 138 -5.63 -21.44 -15.62
CA GLY A 138 -5.87 -22.82 -15.20
C GLY A 138 -5.11 -23.19 -13.93
N ASP A 139 -5.60 -24.18 -13.19
CA ASP A 139 -4.95 -24.67 -11.96
C ASP A 139 -3.55 -25.25 -12.23
N ASP A 140 -3.28 -25.71 -13.47
CA ASP A 140 -1.98 -26.21 -13.92
C ASP A 140 -0.86 -25.16 -13.91
N LYS A 141 -1.20 -23.89 -13.73
CA LYS A 141 -0.26 -22.77 -13.72
C LYS A 141 0.32 -22.43 -12.35
N PHE A 142 -0.26 -22.94 -11.25
CA PHE A 142 0.06 -22.56 -9.86
C PHE A 142 0.85 -23.64 -9.11
#